data_AF-A0A661TRN7-F1
#
_entry.id   AF-A0A661TRN7-F1
#
_cell.length_a   1.000
_cell.length_b   1.000
_cell.length_c   1.000
_cell.angle_alpha   90.00
_cell.angle_beta   90.00
_cell.angle_gamma   90.00
#
_symmetry.space_group_name_H-M   'P 1'
#
loop_
_entity.id
_entity.type
_entity.pdbx_description
1 polymer ?
#
loop_
_entity_poly.entity_id
_entity_poly.type
_entity_poly.pdbx_seq_one_letter_code
_entity_poly.pdbx_strand_id
1 'polypeptide(L)'
;IYKDICFTAPDDGWLLEQYLVYLESGSIFCTIYRYDSENEDWWDTEEYYLEGGGHQAISFSAPDDGWAVGAHKSFHWDGSSWSEVSMPYIEGVGMNDVYAISSDDVWAVGDWGTIMHFTGWD
;
A
#
# COMPACT_ATOMS: atom_id res chain seq x y z
N ILE A 1 9.96 -3.78 10.01
CA ILE A 1 10.89 -3.99 8.84
C ILE A 1 10.27 -3.23 7.69
N TYR A 2 10.99 -2.24 7.16
CA TYR A 2 10.56 -1.48 5.98
C TYR A 2 10.46 -2.38 4.76
N LYS A 3 9.39 -2.19 3.99
CA LYS A 3 9.04 -3.03 2.85
C LYS A 3 9.26 -2.33 1.54
N ASP A 4 8.83 -1.08 1.45
CA ASP A 4 8.83 -0.33 0.21
C ASP A 4 8.73 1.17 0.47
N ILE A 5 9.13 1.97 -0.51
CA ILE A 5 9.13 3.43 -0.47
C ILE A 5 8.76 3.99 -1.85
N CYS A 6 7.91 5.00 -1.89
CA CYS A 6 7.49 5.67 -3.11
C CYS A 6 7.58 7.19 -2.97
N PHE A 7 7.87 7.88 -4.06
CA PHE A 7 7.82 9.34 -4.12
C PHE A 7 7.11 9.77 -5.40
N THR A 8 6.23 10.76 -5.29
CA THR A 8 5.60 11.42 -6.46
C THR A 8 6.29 12.75 -6.78
N ALA A 9 6.95 13.34 -5.79
CA ALA A 9 7.74 14.56 -5.87
C ALA A 9 8.86 14.53 -4.80
N PRO A 10 9.87 15.42 -4.86
CA PRO A 10 10.93 15.46 -3.85
C PRO A 10 10.45 15.66 -2.40
N ASP A 11 9.26 16.24 -2.24
CA ASP A 11 8.60 16.59 -0.97
C ASP A 11 7.34 15.76 -0.67
N ASP A 12 7.00 14.78 -1.52
CA ASP A 12 5.87 13.86 -1.31
C ASP A 12 6.35 12.42 -1.40
N GLY A 13 6.75 11.90 -0.24
CA GLY A 13 7.27 10.54 -0.06
C GLY A 13 6.38 9.72 0.86
N TRP A 14 6.34 8.42 0.61
CA TRP A 14 5.56 7.45 1.39
C TRP A 14 6.41 6.23 1.67
N LEU A 15 6.39 5.75 2.91
CA LEU A 15 7.17 4.60 3.38
C LEU A 15 6.23 3.56 3.97
N LEU A 16 6.29 2.34 3.46
CA LEU A 16 5.57 1.20 4.01
C LEU A 16 6.45 0.44 4.99
N GLU A 17 5.98 0.34 6.23
CA GLU A 17 6.54 -0.56 7.23
C GLU A 17 5.58 -1.70 7.58
N GLN A 18 6.12 -2.92 7.65
CA GLN A 18 5.41 -4.03 8.27
C GLN A 18 5.76 -4.14 9.76
N TYR A 19 4.74 -4.00 10.60
CA TYR A 19 4.80 -4.31 12.02
C TYR A 19 3.75 -5.37 12.38
N LEU A 20 4.21 -6.56 12.80
CA LEU A 20 3.31 -7.61 13.27
C LEU A 20 2.87 -7.28 14.71
N VAL A 21 1.79 -6.50 14.86
CA VAL A 21 1.08 -6.44 16.15
C VAL A 21 0.10 -7.61 16.18
N TYR A 22 0.35 -8.62 17.00
CA TYR A 22 -0.70 -9.60 17.32
C TYR A 22 -1.58 -8.99 18.41
N LEU A 23 -2.64 -8.29 18.04
CA LEU A 23 -3.73 -8.00 18.99
C LEU A 23 -4.44 -9.31 19.36
N GLU A 24 -5.19 -9.32 20.46
CA GLU A 24 -6.01 -10.49 20.85
C GLU A 24 -7.00 -10.91 19.73
N SER A 25 -7.31 -10.03 18.79
CA SER A 25 -8.10 -10.30 17.59
C SER A 25 -7.38 -11.14 16.51
N GLY A 26 -6.05 -11.25 16.57
CA GLY A 26 -5.23 -11.87 15.52
C GLY A 26 -5.02 -11.00 14.27
N SER A 27 -5.46 -9.73 14.29
CA SER A 27 -5.30 -8.81 13.15
C SER A 27 -3.83 -8.44 12.96
N ILE A 28 -3.33 -8.53 11.72
CA ILE A 28 -2.01 -7.98 11.33
C ILE A 28 -2.22 -6.55 10.85
N PHE A 29 -1.30 -5.65 11.14
CA PHE A 29 -1.31 -4.27 10.66
C PHE A 29 -0.06 -3.95 9.84
N CYS A 30 -0.18 -3.00 8.93
CA CYS A 30 0.95 -2.30 8.34
C CYS A 30 0.84 -0.83 8.71
N THR A 31 1.99 -0.19 8.92
CA THR A 31 2.07 1.25 9.14
C THR A 31 2.58 1.88 7.86
N ILE A 32 1.88 2.91 7.41
CA ILE A 32 2.36 3.78 6.34
C ILE A 32 2.73 5.12 6.98
N TYR A 33 3.93 5.59 6.63
CA TYR A 33 4.46 6.90 7.01
C TYR A 33 4.49 7.81 5.79
N ARG A 34 4.17 9.09 5.97
CA ARG A 34 4.23 10.11 4.92
C ARG A 34 5.36 11.10 5.22
N TYR A 35 6.32 11.27 4.32
CA TYR A 35 7.47 12.15 4.50
C TYR A 35 7.06 13.58 4.90
N ASP A 36 7.65 14.09 5.99
CA ASP A 36 7.54 15.49 6.39
C ASP A 36 8.65 16.28 5.71
N SER A 37 8.27 17.02 4.67
CA SER A 37 9.19 17.86 3.92
C SER A 37 9.57 19.16 4.65
N GLU A 38 8.79 19.61 5.64
CA GLU A 38 9.10 20.82 6.41
C GLU A 38 10.24 20.56 7.40
N ASN A 39 10.21 19.39 8.07
CA ASN A 39 11.22 18.98 9.04
C ASN A 39 12.30 18.04 8.46
N GLU A 40 12.19 17.69 7.18
CA GLU A 40 13.02 16.71 6.46
C GLU A 40 13.07 15.34 7.17
N ASP A 41 11.92 14.89 7.69
CA ASP A 41 11.85 13.77 8.60
C ASP A 41 10.74 12.75 8.28
N TRP A 42 10.89 11.51 8.73
CA TRP A 42 9.92 10.43 8.53
C TRP A 42 9.10 10.11 9.79
N TRP A 43 9.54 10.56 10.96
CA TRP A 43 9.03 10.10 12.25
C TRP A 43 8.03 11.07 12.90
N ASP A 44 7.81 12.26 12.35
CA ASP A 44 6.83 13.25 12.82
C ASP A 44 5.51 13.22 12.00
N THR A 45 5.17 12.04 11.48
CA THR A 45 4.31 11.89 10.29
C THR A 45 2.91 11.33 10.59
N GLU A 46 2.00 11.45 9.62
CA GLU A 46 0.69 10.82 9.67
C GLU A 46 0.84 9.29 9.55
N GLU A 47 0.38 8.57 10.57
CA GLU A 47 0.39 7.10 10.60
C GLU A 47 -0.95 6.53 10.14
N TYR A 48 -0.90 5.61 9.18
CA TYR A 48 -2.08 4.89 8.71
C TYR A 48 -1.96 3.40 9.02
N TYR A 49 -3.01 2.85 9.64
CA TYR A 49 -3.09 1.45 10.03
C TYR A 49 -3.97 0.66 9.05
N LEU A 50 -3.34 -0.19 8.24
CA LEU A 50 -4.07 -1.07 7.32
C LEU A 50 -4.30 -2.44 7.96
N GLU A 51 -5.54 -2.75 8.32
CA GLU A 51 -5.92 -4.05 8.88
C GLU A 51 -5.84 -5.17 7.83
N GLY A 52 -5.37 -6.36 8.23
CA GLY A 52 -5.17 -7.50 7.32
C GLY A 52 -3.76 -7.55 6.75
N GLY A 53 -2.79 -7.04 7.53
CA GLY A 53 -1.43 -6.77 7.11
C GLY A 53 -0.65 -7.96 6.54
N GLY A 54 0.57 -7.64 6.10
CA GLY A 54 1.26 -8.41 5.07
C GLY A 54 1.34 -7.66 3.73
N HIS A 55 1.09 -6.34 3.74
CA HIS A 55 1.41 -5.47 2.61
C HIS A 55 2.92 -5.52 2.35
N GLN A 56 3.28 -5.68 1.08
CA GLN A 56 4.65 -5.83 0.63
C GLN A 56 5.12 -4.62 -0.19
N ALA A 57 4.21 -3.90 -0.84
CA ALA A 57 4.57 -2.81 -1.73
C ALA A 57 3.55 -1.68 -1.72
N ILE A 58 4.03 -0.47 -2.04
CA ILE A 58 3.24 0.73 -2.26
C ILE A 58 3.65 1.41 -3.57
N SER A 59 2.67 1.93 -4.31
CA SER A 59 2.93 2.75 -5.49
C SER A 59 1.95 3.90 -5.54
N PHE A 60 2.44 5.08 -5.87
CA PHE A 60 1.64 6.27 -6.06
C PHE A 60 1.80 6.80 -7.48
N SER A 61 0.68 7.12 -8.13
CA SER A 61 0.66 7.78 -9.43
C SER A 61 0.63 9.31 -9.26
N ALA A 62 0.08 9.79 -8.13
CA ALA A 62 -0.05 11.18 -7.73
C ALA A 62 -0.16 11.29 -6.20
N PRO A 63 0.02 12.49 -5.59
CA PRO A 63 -0.10 12.67 -4.14
C PRO A 63 -1.44 12.25 -3.53
N ASP A 64 -2.48 12.20 -4.36
CA ASP A 64 -3.85 11.84 -4.04
C ASP A 64 -4.29 10.50 -4.65
N ASP A 65 -3.36 9.69 -5.15
CA ASP A 65 -3.66 8.40 -5.77
C ASP A 65 -2.54 7.39 -5.50
N GLY A 66 -2.77 6.52 -4.52
CA GLY A 66 -1.81 5.54 -4.04
C GLY A 66 -2.40 4.15 -3.84
N TRP A 67 -1.59 3.13 -3.99
CA TRP A 67 -1.98 1.72 -3.90
C TRP A 67 -1.04 1.00 -2.95
N ALA A 68 -1.61 0.13 -2.11
CA ALA A 68 -0.87 -0.79 -1.26
C ALA A 68 -1.37 -2.21 -1.49
N VAL A 69 -0.46 -3.17 -1.69
CA VAL A 69 -0.81 -4.58 -1.96
C VAL A 69 -0.07 -5.53 -1.03
N GLY A 70 -0.66 -6.69 -0.79
CA GLY A 70 -0.11 -7.69 0.12
C GLY A 70 -0.75 -9.07 0.06
N ALA A 71 -0.54 -9.83 1.14
CA ALA A 71 -0.97 -11.21 1.25
C ALA A 71 -2.50 -11.40 1.41
N HIS A 72 -3.24 -10.40 1.88
CA HIS A 72 -4.67 -10.56 2.21
C HIS A 72 -5.56 -9.50 1.56
N LYS A 73 -5.14 -8.24 1.65
CA LYS A 73 -5.95 -7.10 1.23
C LYS A 73 -5.12 -6.16 0.36
N SER A 74 -5.83 -5.33 -0.38
CA SER A 74 -5.28 -4.22 -1.12
C SER A 74 -6.01 -2.96 -0.71
N PHE A 75 -5.31 -1.84 -0.72
CA PHE A 75 -5.85 -0.55 -0.30
C PHE A 75 -5.53 0.52 -1.34
N HIS A 76 -6.44 1.48 -1.45
CA HIS A 76 -6.33 2.65 -2.29
C HIS A 76 -6.38 3.92 -1.44
N TRP A 77 -5.48 4.86 -1.71
CA TRP A 77 -5.43 6.20 -1.14
C TRP A 77 -6.08 7.17 -2.12
N ASP A 78 -7.08 7.91 -1.64
CA ASP A 78 -7.86 8.86 -2.44
C ASP A 78 -7.47 10.34 -2.21
N GLY A 79 -6.32 10.60 -1.58
CA GLY A 79 -5.90 11.93 -1.15
C GLY A 79 -6.35 12.32 0.25
N SER A 80 -7.22 11.52 0.87
CA SER A 80 -7.75 11.79 2.21
C SER A 80 -7.76 10.59 3.14
N SER A 81 -7.98 9.38 2.60
CA SER A 81 -8.06 8.17 3.39
C SER A 81 -7.64 6.93 2.60
N TRP A 82 -7.10 5.95 3.31
CA TRP A 82 -6.89 4.60 2.77
C TRP A 82 -8.18 3.79 2.90
N SER A 83 -8.66 3.26 1.78
CA SER A 83 -9.85 2.41 1.71
C SER A 83 -9.49 1.03 1.15
N GLU A 84 -10.03 -0.03 1.76
CA GLU A 84 -9.89 -1.39 1.24
C GLU A 84 -10.57 -1.49 -0.14
N VAL A 85 -9.85 -2.04 -1.10
CA VAL A 85 -10.36 -2.29 -2.45
C VAL A 85 -10.50 -3.78 -2.68
N SER A 86 -11.68 -4.17 -3.16
CA SER A 86 -11.97 -5.56 -3.51
C SER A 86 -11.21 -5.93 -4.78
N MET A 87 -10.19 -6.77 -4.63
CA MET A 87 -9.48 -7.41 -5.74
C MET A 87 -9.92 -8.87 -5.87
N PRO A 88 -9.79 -9.49 -7.06
CA PRO A 88 -9.98 -10.93 -7.20
C PRO A 88 -9.14 -11.71 -6.19
N TYR A 89 -9.81 -12.35 -5.22
CA TYR A 89 -9.12 -13.17 -4.23
C TYR A 89 -8.70 -14.49 -4.86
N ILE A 90 -7.39 -14.76 -4.85
CA ILE A 90 -6.84 -16.05 -5.23
C ILE A 90 -6.28 -16.69 -3.97
N GLU A 91 -6.88 -17.81 -3.57
CA GLU A 91 -6.50 -18.50 -2.33
C GLU A 91 -5.02 -18.87 -2.33
N GLY A 92 -4.31 -18.45 -1.28
CA GLY A 92 -2.88 -18.74 -1.10
C GLY A 92 -1.94 -17.92 -1.98
N VAL A 93 -2.42 -16.84 -2.60
CA VAL A 93 -1.59 -15.93 -3.41
C VAL A 93 -1.53 -14.57 -2.74
N GLY A 94 -0.33 -14.15 -2.34
CA GLY A 94 -0.06 -12.76 -1.97
C GLY A 94 0.44 -11.95 -3.16
N MET A 95 0.09 -10.66 -3.18
CA MET A 95 0.73 -9.69 -4.06
C MET A 95 2.04 -9.22 -3.41
N ASN A 96 3.10 -9.24 -4.21
CA ASN A 96 4.46 -8.94 -3.79
C ASN A 96 4.91 -7.55 -4.21
N ASP A 97 4.40 -7.04 -5.33
CA ASP A 97 4.75 -5.73 -5.86
C ASP A 97 3.58 -5.11 -6.63
N VAL A 98 3.54 -3.78 -6.72
CA VAL A 98 2.51 -2.99 -7.42
C VAL A 98 3.13 -1.81 -8.15
N TYR A 99 2.58 -1.50 -9.31
CA TYR A 99 2.93 -0.33 -10.10
C TYR A 99 1.67 0.37 -10.60
N ALA A 100 1.46 1.59 -10.12
CA ALA A 100 0.32 2.44 -10.49
C ALA A 100 0.73 3.42 -11.60
N ILE A 101 0.13 3.29 -12.77
CA ILE A 101 0.32 4.22 -13.90
C ILE A 101 -0.66 5.40 -13.77
N SER A 102 -1.91 5.10 -13.43
CA SER A 102 -2.98 6.03 -13.10
C SER A 102 -3.95 5.38 -12.12
N SER A 103 -4.99 6.12 -11.71
CA SER A 103 -6.02 5.63 -10.78
C SER A 103 -6.81 4.43 -11.32
N ASP A 104 -6.77 4.22 -12.63
CA ASP A 104 -7.46 3.19 -13.38
C ASP A 104 -6.53 2.39 -14.30
N ASP A 105 -5.22 2.38 -14.05
CA ASP A 105 -4.27 1.50 -14.74
C ASP A 105 -3.16 1.09 -13.76
N VAL A 106 -3.37 -0.05 -13.10
CA VAL A 106 -2.51 -0.52 -12.02
C VAL A 106 -2.18 -1.99 -12.24
N TRP A 107 -0.90 -2.32 -12.11
CA TRP A 107 -0.39 -3.68 -12.30
C TRP A 107 0.16 -4.19 -10.98
N ALA A 108 -0.18 -5.42 -10.63
CA ALA A 108 0.37 -6.10 -9.46
C ALA A 108 0.92 -7.46 -9.86
N VAL A 109 2.02 -7.86 -9.21
CA VAL A 109 2.60 -9.19 -9.36
C VAL A 109 2.63 -9.89 -8.02
N GLY A 110 2.37 -11.19 -8.05
CA GLY A 110 2.21 -11.99 -6.84
C GLY A 110 2.84 -13.37 -6.95
N ASP A 111 2.56 -14.17 -5.92
CA ASP A 111 3.06 -15.53 -5.83
C ASP A 111 2.69 -16.37 -7.05
N TRP A 112 3.49 -17.41 -7.30
CA TRP A 112 3.26 -18.36 -8.39
C TRP A 112 3.21 -17.74 -9.79
N GLY A 113 3.82 -16.56 -9.97
CA GLY A 113 3.82 -15.84 -11.24
C GLY A 113 2.49 -15.17 -11.56
N THR A 114 1.66 -14.91 -10.55
CA THR A 114 0.39 -14.22 -10.71
C THR A 114 0.63 -12.79 -11.16
N ILE A 115 -0.16 -12.33 -12.14
CA ILE A 115 -0.19 -10.94 -12.60
C ILE A 115 -1.65 -10.49 -12.58
N MET A 116 -1.91 -9.34 -11.96
CA MET A 116 -3.20 -8.68 -11.97
C MET A 116 -3.08 -7.32 -12.66
N HIS A 117 -4.09 -6.97 -13.43
CA HIS A 117 -4.24 -5.67 -14.06
C HIS A 117 -5.59 -5.09 -13.64
N PHE A 118 -5.56 -3.94 -12.98
CA PHE A 118 -6.74 -3.20 -12.56
C PHE A 118 -6.97 -2.03 -13.50
N THR A 119 -8.16 -1.98 -14.08
CA THR A 119 -8.56 -0.95 -15.05
C THR A 119 -9.76 -0.09 -14.61
N GLY A 120 -9.92 0.10 -13.29
CA GLY A 120 -11.08 0.77 -12.70
C GLY A 120 -12.22 -0.18 -12.30
N TRP A 121 -13.32 0.41 -11.82
CA TRP A 121 -14.54 -0.31 -11.46
C TRP A 121 -15.49 -0.30 -12.66
N ASP A 122 -15.84 -1.46 -13.20
CA ASP A 122 -16.89 -1.60 -14.23
C ASP A 122 -18.27 -1.09 -13.75
#